data_AF-A0AAJ6NXD4-F1
#
_entry.id   AF-A0AAJ6NXD4-F1
#
_cell.length_a   1.000
_cell.length_b   1.000
_cell.length_c   1.000
_cell.angle_alpha   90.00
_cell.angle_beta   90.00
_cell.angle_gamma   90.00
#
_symmetry.space_group_name_H-M   'P 1'
#
loop_
_entity.id
_entity.type
_entity.pdbx_description
1 polymer ?
#
loop_
_entity_poly.entity_id
_entity_poly.type
_entity_poly.pdbx_seq_one_letter_code
_entity_poly.pdbx_strand_id
1 'polypeptide(L)'
;MMNKYIKLINSDLLDQVASICAYFNLQRAARAITQHFDEILKPSGLLVTQFTILVAVAMAKSGTIASLAKMLVMDRTTLTRNLKVKISARKRPAHSYD
;
A
#
# COMPACT_ATOMS: atom_id res chain seq x y z
N MET A 1 -5.53 -11.08 23.77
CA MET A 1 -5.84 -10.07 24.80
C MET A 1 -6.96 -9.09 24.43
N MET A 2 -7.24 -8.78 23.15
CA MET A 2 -8.36 -7.87 22.78
C MET A 2 -9.77 -8.45 23.03
N ASN A 3 -9.95 -9.78 22.92
CA ASN A 3 -11.27 -10.42 23.02
C ASN A 3 -11.96 -10.30 24.40
N LYS A 4 -11.21 -10.03 25.48
CA LYS A 4 -11.78 -9.91 26.83
C LYS A 4 -12.50 -8.57 27.02
N TYR A 5 -12.08 -7.52 26.30
CA TYR A 5 -12.68 -6.18 26.36
C TYR A 5 -13.89 -6.03 25.43
N ILE A 6 -13.93 -6.77 24.32
CA ILE A 6 -15.06 -6.73 23.36
C ILE A 6 -16.36 -7.22 24.01
N LYS A 7 -16.29 -8.20 24.92
CA LYS A 7 -17.47 -8.70 25.66
C LYS A 7 -18.13 -7.65 26.58
N LEU A 8 -17.49 -6.52 26.84
CA LEU A 8 -18.01 -5.43 27.67
C LEU A 8 -18.51 -4.24 26.83
N ILE A 9 -18.30 -4.25 25.53
CA ILE A 9 -18.72 -3.16 24.64
C ILE A 9 -20.08 -3.54 24.04
N ASN A 10 -21.06 -2.67 24.23
CA ASN A 10 -22.41 -2.82 23.67
C ASN A 10 -22.33 -3.00 22.14
N SER A 11 -22.99 -4.02 21.60
CA SER A 11 -23.05 -4.30 20.15
C SER A 11 -23.58 -3.10 19.36
N ASP A 12 -24.58 -2.40 19.90
CA ASP A 12 -25.19 -1.26 19.23
C ASP A 12 -24.22 -0.09 19.10
N LEU A 13 -23.32 0.07 20.08
CA LEU A 13 -22.25 1.06 20.03
C LEU A 13 -21.21 0.69 18.96
N LEU A 14 -20.89 -0.60 18.81
CA LEU A 14 -19.97 -1.06 17.77
C LEU A 14 -20.55 -0.86 16.37
N ASP A 15 -21.84 -1.13 16.17
CA ASP A 15 -22.52 -0.92 14.89
C ASP A 15 -22.61 0.57 14.54
N GLN A 16 -22.89 1.42 15.55
CA GLN A 16 -22.84 2.88 15.37
C GLN A 16 -21.44 3.34 14.99
N VAL A 17 -20.39 2.94 15.71
CA VAL A 17 -19.00 3.27 15.36
C VAL A 17 -18.65 2.78 13.96
N ALA A 18 -19.05 1.56 13.59
CA ALA A 18 -18.81 1.03 12.25
C ALA A 18 -19.50 1.84 11.15
N SER A 19 -20.67 2.42 11.41
CA SER A 19 -21.40 3.23 10.44
C SER A 19 -20.87 4.66 10.32
N ILE A 20 -20.42 5.29 11.41
CA ILE A 20 -20.06 6.73 11.42
C ILE A 20 -18.56 7.02 11.50
N CYS A 21 -17.72 6.05 11.90
CA CYS A 21 -16.29 6.30 12.10
C CYS A 21 -15.56 6.43 10.76
N ALA A 22 -15.18 7.67 10.42
CA ALA A 22 -14.46 7.97 9.19
C ALA A 22 -13.15 7.17 9.06
N TYR A 23 -12.37 7.04 10.14
CA TYR A 23 -11.13 6.27 10.12
C TYR A 23 -11.37 4.79 9.80
N PHE A 24 -12.33 4.17 10.48
CA PHE A 24 -12.65 2.76 10.28
C PHE A 24 -13.14 2.49 8.85
N ASN A 25 -14.05 3.33 8.35
CA ASN A 25 -14.60 3.18 7.01
C ASN A 25 -13.57 3.47 5.92
N LEU A 26 -12.71 4.48 6.12
CA LEU A 26 -11.60 4.76 5.21
C LEU A 26 -10.61 3.58 5.17
N GLN A 27 -10.25 3.00 6.31
CA GLN A 27 -9.37 1.84 6.37
C GLN A 27 -9.97 0.60 5.71
N ARG A 28 -11.28 0.36 5.89
CA ARG A 28 -12.00 -0.73 5.21
C ARG A 28 -11.98 -0.54 3.69
N ALA A 29 -12.31 0.65 3.21
CA ALA A 29 -12.27 0.98 1.79
C ALA A 29 -10.85 0.86 1.22
N ALA A 30 -9.86 1.43 1.91
CA ALA A 30 -8.46 1.37 1.49
C ALA A 30 -7.96 -0.07 1.35
N ARG A 31 -8.33 -0.98 2.27
CA ARG A 31 -7.99 -2.41 2.17
C ARG A 31 -8.64 -3.08 0.96
N ALA A 32 -9.93 -2.83 0.73
CA ALA A 32 -10.64 -3.40 -0.42
C ALA A 32 -10.04 -2.93 -1.75
N ILE A 33 -9.72 -1.63 -1.85
CA ILE A 33 -9.04 -1.05 -3.02
C ILE A 33 -7.65 -1.65 -3.19
N THR A 34 -6.88 -1.77 -2.11
CA THR A 34 -5.53 -2.36 -2.16
C THR A 34 -5.58 -3.80 -2.66
N GLN A 35 -6.48 -4.63 -2.13
CA GLN A 35 -6.67 -6.01 -2.59
C GLN A 35 -7.02 -6.08 -4.08
N HIS A 36 -7.90 -5.19 -4.55
CA HIS A 36 -8.27 -5.13 -5.96
C HIS A 36 -7.07 -4.80 -6.85
N PHE A 37 -6.28 -3.79 -6.49
CA PHE A 37 -5.10 -3.43 -7.28
C PHE A 37 -3.95 -4.44 -7.15
N ASP A 38 -3.78 -5.12 -6.01
CA ASP A 38 -2.78 -6.18 -5.87
C ASP A 38 -3.06 -7.32 -6.88
N GLU A 39 -4.32 -7.70 -7.09
CA GLU A 39 -4.68 -8.69 -8.11
C GLU A 39 -4.44 -8.18 -9.54
N ILE A 40 -4.75 -6.91 -9.83
CA ILE A 40 -4.49 -6.30 -11.15
C ILE A 40 -2.99 -6.23 -11.44
N LEU A 41 -2.18 -5.89 -10.44
CA LEU A 41 -0.73 -5.70 -10.59
C LEU A 41 0.05 -7.02 -10.51
N LYS A 42 -0.57 -8.10 -10.05
CA LYS A 42 0.05 -9.43 -9.92
C LYS A 42 0.83 -9.91 -11.16
N PRO A 43 0.35 -9.74 -12.41
CA PRO A 43 1.12 -10.13 -13.60
C PRO A 43 2.41 -9.33 -13.81
N SER A 44 2.47 -8.09 -13.27
CA SER A 44 3.65 -7.24 -13.33
C SER A 44 4.68 -7.55 -12.23
N GLY A 45 4.29 -8.34 -11.21
CA GLY A 45 5.11 -8.60 -10.03
C GLY A 45 5.26 -7.38 -9.10
N LEU A 46 4.47 -6.33 -9.30
CA LEU A 46 4.47 -5.13 -8.45
C LEU A 46 3.45 -5.24 -7.33
N LEU A 47 3.82 -4.69 -6.17
CA LEU A 47 2.87 -4.39 -5.09
C LEU A 47 2.21 -3.02 -5.35
N VAL A 48 1.00 -2.83 -4.83
CA VAL A 48 0.31 -1.53 -4.88
C VAL A 48 1.16 -0.39 -4.33
N THR A 49 1.89 -0.62 -3.23
CA THR A 49 2.77 0.40 -2.65
C THR A 49 3.90 0.81 -3.59
N GLN A 50 4.46 -0.14 -4.34
CA GLN A 50 5.50 0.14 -5.34
C GLN A 50 4.94 0.93 -6.52
N PHE A 51 3.74 0.56 -6.99
CA PHE A 51 3.02 1.32 -8.01
C PHE A 51 2.79 2.77 -7.58
N THR A 52 2.29 3.00 -6.36
CA THR A 52 2.08 4.35 -5.82
C THR A 52 3.38 5.17 -5.79
N ILE A 53 4.51 4.54 -5.44
CA ILE A 53 5.82 5.21 -5.48
C ILE A 53 6.22 5.55 -6.92
N LEU A 54 6.00 4.66 -7.89
CA LEU A 54 6.29 4.93 -9.31
C LEU A 54 5.48 6.11 -9.84
N VAL A 55 4.19 6.17 -9.49
CA VAL A 55 3.32 7.32 -9.83
C VAL A 55 3.87 8.60 -9.22
N ALA A 56 4.24 8.59 -7.93
CA ALA A 56 4.81 9.75 -7.26
C ALA A 56 6.14 10.20 -7.89
N VAL A 57 6.99 9.26 -8.30
CA VAL A 57 8.24 9.55 -9.04
C VAL A 57 7.94 10.16 -10.41
N ALA A 58 6.98 9.62 -11.15
CA ALA A 58 6.59 10.15 -12.46
C ALA A 58 6.03 11.58 -12.36
N MET A 59 5.28 11.88 -11.29
CA MET A 59 4.76 13.22 -11.01
C MET A 59 5.86 14.17 -10.52
N ALA A 60 6.79 13.67 -9.69
CA ALA A 60 7.91 14.43 -9.19
C ALA A 60 9.03 14.47 -10.24
N LYS A 61 8.95 15.42 -11.18
CA LYS A 61 9.95 15.67 -12.26
C LYS A 61 11.42 15.55 -11.81
N SER A 62 11.71 15.87 -10.55
CA SER A 62 12.95 15.53 -9.85
C SER A 62 12.67 15.51 -8.34
N GLY A 63 12.49 14.32 -7.75
CA GLY A 63 12.18 14.16 -6.33
C GLY A 63 13.30 13.46 -5.57
N THR A 64 13.82 14.08 -4.51
CA THR A 64 14.66 13.36 -3.54
C THR A 64 13.80 12.34 -2.77
N ILE A 65 14.43 11.32 -2.15
CA ILE A 65 13.70 10.37 -1.29
C ILE A 65 12.92 11.11 -0.18
N ALA A 66 13.47 12.22 0.33
CA ALA A 66 12.80 13.03 1.35
C ALA A 66 11.53 13.71 0.83
N SER A 67 11.54 14.24 -0.40
CA SER A 67 10.35 14.85 -0.99
C SER A 67 9.27 13.82 -1.31
N LEU A 68 9.65 12.63 -1.77
CA LEU A 68 8.72 11.53 -2.02
C LEU A 68 8.10 11.00 -0.72
N ALA A 69 8.91 10.86 0.34
CA ALA A 69 8.44 10.47 1.67
C ALA A 69 7.39 11.47 2.20
N LYS A 70 7.65 12.78 2.06
CA LYS A 70 6.71 13.84 2.43
C LYS A 70 5.42 13.79 1.59
N MET A 71 5.54 13.61 0.27
CA MET A 71 4.40 13.55 -0.65
C MET A 71 3.48 12.36 -0.33
N LEU A 72 4.07 11.21 0.00
CA LEU A 72 3.34 9.97 0.27
C LEU A 72 2.91 9.82 1.73
N VAL A 73 3.25 10.77 2.60
CA VAL A 73 3.04 10.68 4.05
C VAL A 73 3.62 9.36 4.61
N MET A 74 4.83 9.03 4.14
CA MET A 74 5.58 7.84 4.55
C MET A 74 6.86 8.28 5.26
N ASP A 75 7.28 7.54 6.28
CA ASP A 75 8.63 7.72 6.78
C ASP A 75 9.67 7.21 5.76
N ARG A 76 10.88 7.76 5.85
CA ARG A 76 11.97 7.44 4.92
C ARG A 76 12.36 5.95 4.93
N THR A 77 12.28 5.28 6.07
CA THR A 77 12.66 3.86 6.18
C THR A 77 11.63 2.95 5.53
N THR A 78 10.34 3.26 5.68
CA THR A 78 9.25 2.60 4.97
C THR A 78 9.38 2.81 3.46
N LEU A 79 9.63 4.05 3.01
CA LEU A 79 9.79 4.32 1.58
C LEU A 79 10.97 3.56 0.98
N THR A 80 12.14 3.61 1.62
CA THR A 80 13.34 2.90 1.13
C THR A 80 13.18 1.38 1.16
N ARG A 81 12.44 0.83 2.14
CA ARG A 81 12.10 -0.60 2.16
C ARG A 81 11.16 -0.99 1.02
N ASN A 82 10.17 -0.16 0.69
CA ASN A 82 9.27 -0.41 -0.44
C ASN A 82 10.00 -0.30 -1.80
N LEU A 83 11.01 0.58 -1.88
CA LEU A 83 11.92 0.72 -3.02
C LEU A 83 12.93 -0.42 -3.15
N LYS A 84 13.12 -1.29 -2.14
CA LYS A 84 13.88 -2.53 -2.32
C LYS A 84 13.05 -3.48 -3.18
N VAL A 85 13.20 -3.26 -4.47
CA VAL A 85 12.63 -3.99 -5.59
C VAL A 85 12.70 -5.51 -5.34
N LYS A 86 11.56 -6.13 -5.08
CA LYS A 86 11.34 -7.56 -5.31
C LYS A 86 10.72 -7.75 -6.70
N ILE A 87 11.41 -7.30 -7.74
CA ILE A 87 11.08 -7.78 -9.08
C ILE A 87 11.48 -9.24 -9.07
N SER A 88 10.49 -10.15 -8.98
CA SER A 88 10.68 -11.51 -9.46
C SER A 88 11.13 -11.36 -10.89
N ALA A 89 12.43 -11.56 -11.12
CA ALA A 89 13.09 -11.27 -12.38
C ALA A 89 12.21 -11.74 -13.54
N ARG A 90 11.67 -10.80 -14.33
CA ARG A 90 11.32 -11.11 -15.70
C ARG A 90 12.62 -11.62 -16.28
N LYS A 91 12.75 -12.94 -16.51
CA LYS A 91 13.93 -13.53 -17.16
C LYS A 91 14.20 -12.65 -18.37
N ARG A 92 15.32 -11.92 -18.38
CA ARG A 92 15.75 -11.24 -19.60
C ARG A 92 15.79 -12.35 -20.66
N PRO A 93 15.11 -12.21 -21.82
CA PRO A 93 15.39 -13.13 -22.90
C PRO A 93 16.89 -13.02 -23.16
N ALA A 94 17.58 -14.16 -23.16
CA ALA A 94 18.98 -14.21 -23.52
C ALA A 94 19.08 -13.64 -24.94
N HIS A 95 19.66 -12.45 -25.07
CA HIS A 95 20.05 -11.96 -26.37
C HIS A 95 21.32 -12.73 -26.72
N SER A 96 21.16 -13.78 -27.53
CA SER A 96 22.28 -14.44 -28.20
C SER A 96 22.88 -13.40 -29.14
N TYR A 97 24.10 -12.98 -28.85
CA TYR A 97 24.98 -12.47 -29.89
C TYR A 97 25.44 -13.69 -30.68
N ASP A 98 24.89 -13.85 -31.88
CA ASP A 98 25.63 -14.39 -33.01
C ASP A 98 26.39 -13.24 -33.67
#